data_AF-A0A254Q0A0-F1
#
_entry.id   AF-A0A254Q0A0-F1
#
_cell.length_a   1.000
_cell.length_b   1.000
_cell.length_c   1.000
_cell.angle_alpha   90.00
_cell.angle_beta   90.00
_cell.angle_gamma   90.00
#
_symmetry.space_group_name_H-M   'P 1'
#
loop_
_entity.id
_entity.type
_entity.pdbx_description
1 polymer ?
#
loop_
_entity_poly.entity_id
_entity_poly.type
_entity_poly.pdbx_seq_one_letter_code
_entity_poly.pdbx_strand_id
1 'polypeptide(L)'
;MPRLTPEAKKQSLARLIDRVVAGDEVSKRDINALLTKELQAEIENNWKQQQALRKVKKPAVLNQYEKLHKQALMLFGRYDGYAISAKVISNVLVDRQAKKADLANKAKLAIKNAQDYLLLALKKRADLAVWLDRKIKSGELGLQYDLLPFLITSRSEDKLIDIKERFNWKTIKEVRLEVLKKALVLVDKEIDDWYEANGYAKQLTEEQTALLKSKLAELRKKKSW
;
A
#
# COMPACT_ATOMS: atom_id res chain seq x y z
N MET A 1 -26.87 -30.78 13.82
CA MET A 1 -26.50 -29.42 14.29
C MET A 1 -27.64 -28.49 13.93
N PRO A 2 -28.17 -27.69 14.86
CA PRO A 2 -29.23 -26.74 14.54
C PRO A 2 -28.67 -25.79 13.47
N ARG A 3 -29.38 -25.64 12.35
CA ARG A 3 -29.01 -24.68 11.30
C ARG A 3 -29.01 -23.30 11.95
N LEU A 4 -27.85 -22.66 12.09
CA LEU A 4 -27.79 -21.25 12.47
C LEU A 4 -28.75 -20.52 11.51
N THR A 5 -29.66 -19.72 12.05
CA THR A 5 -30.42 -18.81 11.21
C THR A 5 -29.42 -17.95 10.42
N PRO A 6 -29.72 -17.58 9.17
CA PRO A 6 -28.84 -16.71 8.38
C PRO A 6 -28.44 -15.44 9.14
N GLU A 7 -29.33 -14.93 10.01
CA GLU A 7 -29.06 -13.82 10.92
C GLU A 7 -27.98 -14.12 12.00
N ALA A 8 -28.03 -15.30 12.64
CA ALA A 8 -27.02 -15.71 13.61
C ALA A 8 -25.64 -15.87 12.95
N LYS A 9 -25.62 -16.34 11.70
CA LYS A 9 -24.40 -16.42 10.88
C LYS A 9 -23.85 -15.02 10.57
N LYS A 10 -24.71 -14.06 10.23
CA LYS A 10 -24.33 -12.65 10.02
C LYS A 10 -23.73 -12.03 11.28
N GLN A 11 -24.38 -12.19 12.43
CA GLN A 11 -23.86 -11.67 13.71
C GLN A 11 -22.50 -12.26 14.07
N SER A 12 -22.33 -13.57 13.84
CA SER A 12 -21.06 -14.26 14.08
C SER A 12 -19.95 -13.74 13.16
N LEU A 13 -20.24 -13.51 11.87
CA LEU A 13 -19.31 -12.93 10.92
C LEU A 13 -18.93 -11.48 11.28
N ALA A 14 -19.90 -10.65 11.68
CA ALA A 14 -19.64 -9.27 12.10
C ALA A 14 -18.70 -9.23 13.31
N ARG A 15 -19.00 -10.00 14.37
CA ARG A 15 -18.12 -10.14 15.55
C ARG A 15 -16.73 -10.62 15.18
N LEU A 16 -16.63 -11.57 14.24
CA LEU A 16 -15.34 -12.07 13.78
C LEU A 16 -14.55 -10.98 13.04
N ILE A 17 -15.20 -10.20 12.17
CA ILE A 17 -14.58 -9.07 11.48
C ILE A 17 -14.07 -8.05 12.48
N ASP A 18 -14.87 -7.68 13.49
CA ASP A 18 -14.49 -6.69 14.50
C ASP A 18 -13.25 -7.14 15.29
N ARG A 19 -13.20 -8.42 15.69
CA ARG A 19 -12.02 -9.02 16.35
C ARG A 19 -10.79 -8.98 15.46
N VAL A 20 -10.94 -9.37 14.19
CA VAL A 20 -9.84 -9.32 13.23
C VAL A 20 -9.37 -7.89 13.04
N VAL A 21 -10.26 -6.90 12.95
CA VAL A 21 -9.91 -5.47 12.85
C VAL A 21 -9.15 -5.01 14.09
N ALA A 22 -9.67 -5.31 15.29
CA ALA A 22 -9.07 -4.98 16.59
C ALA A 22 -7.66 -5.56 16.79
N GLY A 23 -7.30 -6.59 16.02
CA GLY A 23 -5.96 -7.19 16.07
C GLY A 23 -5.89 -8.47 16.90
N ASP A 24 -7.04 -9.00 17.32
CA ASP A 24 -7.10 -10.27 18.03
C ASP A 24 -6.55 -11.42 17.18
N GLU A 25 -5.90 -12.38 17.84
CA GLU A 25 -5.55 -13.64 17.20
C GLU A 25 -6.81 -14.47 16.95
N VAL A 26 -7.16 -14.61 15.68
CA VAL A 26 -8.30 -15.42 15.22
C VAL A 26 -7.78 -16.68 14.55
N SER A 27 -8.23 -17.83 15.04
CA SER A 27 -7.80 -19.14 14.53
C SER A 27 -8.32 -19.38 13.11
N LYS A 28 -7.57 -20.13 12.29
CA LYS A 28 -8.03 -20.55 10.96
C LYS A 28 -9.33 -21.38 11.04
N ARG A 29 -9.51 -22.12 12.13
CA ARG A 29 -10.71 -22.95 12.36
C ARG A 29 -11.97 -22.10 12.52
N ASP A 30 -11.89 -21.01 13.29
CA ASP A 30 -13.05 -20.13 13.54
C ASP A 30 -13.48 -19.41 12.27
N ILE A 31 -12.51 -18.96 11.46
CA ILE A 31 -12.77 -18.37 10.14
C ILE A 31 -13.42 -19.38 9.21
N ASN A 32 -12.85 -20.59 9.12
CA ASN A 32 -13.36 -21.63 8.22
C ASN A 32 -14.73 -22.15 8.64
N ALA A 33 -15.08 -22.13 9.92
CA ALA A 33 -16.39 -22.57 10.41
C ALA A 33 -17.55 -21.70 9.87
N LEU A 34 -17.30 -20.42 9.56
CA LEU A 34 -18.32 -19.48 9.08
C LEU A 34 -18.32 -19.29 7.55
N LEU A 35 -17.28 -19.78 6.85
CA LEU A 35 -17.11 -19.61 5.42
C LEU A 35 -17.51 -20.87 4.63
N THR A 36 -18.06 -20.67 3.43
CA THR A 36 -18.27 -21.74 2.46
C THR A 36 -16.93 -22.26 1.91
N LYS A 37 -16.91 -23.48 1.37
CA LYS A 37 -15.69 -24.08 0.80
C LYS A 37 -15.07 -23.20 -0.31
N GLU A 38 -15.90 -22.53 -1.10
CA GLU A 38 -15.47 -21.62 -2.16
C GLU A 38 -14.73 -20.41 -1.59
N LEU A 39 -15.29 -19.76 -0.56
CA LEU A 39 -14.66 -18.62 0.10
C LEU A 39 -13.38 -19.02 0.84
N GLN A 40 -13.33 -20.23 1.42
CA GLN A 40 -12.10 -20.77 2.00
C GLN A 40 -11.01 -20.94 0.93
N ALA A 41 -11.34 -21.47 -0.24
CA ALA A 41 -10.42 -21.59 -1.36
C ALA A 41 -9.97 -20.22 -1.89
N GLU A 42 -10.86 -19.22 -1.89
CA GLU A 42 -10.54 -17.83 -2.25
C GLU A 42 -9.47 -17.23 -1.34
N ILE A 43 -9.53 -17.45 -0.01
CA ILE A 43 -8.47 -17.01 0.92
C ILE A 43 -7.13 -17.65 0.56
N GLU A 44 -7.11 -18.96 0.32
CA GLU A 44 -5.87 -19.67 0.03
C GLU A 44 -5.27 -19.26 -1.32
N ASN A 45 -6.11 -19.06 -2.35
CA ASN A 45 -5.68 -18.61 -3.66
C ASN A 45 -5.15 -17.17 -3.61
N ASN A 46 -5.88 -16.25 -2.98
CA ASN A 46 -5.45 -14.87 -2.80
C ASN A 46 -4.15 -14.80 -1.99
N TRP A 47 -4.02 -15.63 -0.95
CA TRP A 47 -2.77 -15.70 -0.17
C TRP A 47 -1.60 -16.25 -0.99
N LYS A 48 -1.81 -17.30 -1.79
CA LYS A 48 -0.79 -17.84 -2.71
C LYS A 48 -0.34 -16.80 -3.73
N GLN A 49 -1.27 -16.04 -4.29
CA GLN A 49 -0.96 -14.92 -5.19
C GLN A 49 -0.09 -13.87 -4.48
N GLN A 50 -0.46 -13.47 -3.26
CA GLN A 50 0.32 -12.54 -2.44
C GLN A 50 1.71 -13.10 -2.09
N GLN A 51 1.84 -14.40 -1.84
CA GLN A 51 3.14 -15.06 -1.65
C GLN A 51 3.98 -15.06 -2.93
N ALA A 52 3.38 -15.29 -4.10
CA ALA A 52 4.06 -15.21 -5.39
C ALA A 52 4.57 -13.80 -5.67
N LEU A 53 3.77 -12.77 -5.39
CA LEU A 53 4.19 -11.36 -5.51
C LEU A 53 5.39 -11.04 -4.61
N ARG A 54 5.45 -11.59 -3.40
CA ARG A 54 6.59 -11.40 -2.49
C ARG A 54 7.86 -12.13 -2.93
N LYS A 55 7.75 -13.15 -3.78
CA LYS A 55 8.91 -13.86 -4.35
C LYS A 55 9.55 -13.08 -5.50
N VAL A 56 8.88 -12.07 -6.03
CA VAL A 56 9.44 -11.21 -7.08
C VAL A 56 10.64 -10.46 -6.51
N LYS A 57 11.84 -10.81 -6.99
CA LYS A 57 13.09 -10.22 -6.53
C LYS A 57 13.44 -8.98 -7.34
N LYS A 58 14.07 -8.03 -6.67
CA LYS A 58 14.69 -6.88 -7.32
C LYS A 58 15.72 -7.34 -8.38
N PRO A 59 15.67 -6.80 -9.61
CA PRO A 59 16.67 -7.08 -10.64
C PRO A 59 18.09 -6.71 -10.22
N ALA A 60 19.06 -7.58 -10.49
CA ALA A 60 20.46 -7.39 -10.09
C ALA A 60 21.09 -6.11 -10.68
N VAL A 61 20.64 -5.67 -11.86
CA VAL A 61 21.07 -4.43 -12.52
C VAL A 61 20.87 -3.21 -11.59
N LEU A 62 19.79 -3.21 -10.80
CA LEU A 62 19.50 -2.09 -9.88
C LEU A 62 20.41 -2.07 -8.65
N ASN A 63 21.14 -3.15 -8.35
CA ASN A 63 22.11 -3.14 -7.25
C ASN A 63 23.25 -2.16 -7.52
N GLN A 64 23.67 -2.03 -8.79
CA GLN A 64 24.72 -1.08 -9.16
C GLN A 64 24.20 0.36 -9.05
N TYR A 65 22.97 0.61 -9.49
CA TYR A 65 22.31 1.90 -9.27
C TYR A 65 22.23 2.25 -7.78
N GLU A 66 21.81 1.30 -6.93
CA GLU A 66 21.72 1.52 -5.48
C GLU A 66 23.06 1.91 -4.85
N LYS A 67 24.17 1.28 -5.29
CA LYS A 67 25.52 1.64 -4.84
C LYS A 67 25.88 3.07 -5.24
N LEU A 68 25.66 3.44 -6.49
CA LEU A 68 25.91 4.80 -6.99
C LEU A 68 25.03 5.84 -6.28
N HIS A 69 23.76 5.51 -6.05
CA HIS A 69 22.82 6.34 -5.32
C HIS A 69 23.26 6.58 -3.87
N LYS A 70 23.73 5.54 -3.17
CA LYS A 70 24.30 5.68 -1.80
C LYS A 70 25.56 6.54 -1.81
N GLN A 71 26.42 6.39 -2.82
CA GLN A 71 27.60 7.23 -2.96
C GLN A 71 27.23 8.70 -3.18
N ALA A 72 26.23 8.97 -4.03
CA ALA A 72 25.69 10.30 -4.25
C ALA A 72 25.12 10.90 -2.95
N LEU A 73 24.32 10.13 -2.20
CA LEU A 73 23.77 10.55 -0.90
C LEU A 73 24.88 10.91 0.10
N MET A 74 25.89 10.06 0.24
CA MET A 74 27.00 10.30 1.17
C MET A 74 27.80 11.56 0.80
N LEU A 75 28.08 11.78 -0.48
CA LEU A 75 28.80 12.96 -0.94
C LEU A 75 27.97 14.23 -0.82
N PHE A 76 26.66 14.14 -1.12
CA PHE A 76 25.72 15.24 -0.96
C PHE A 76 25.60 15.64 0.52
N GLY A 77 25.37 14.69 1.43
CA GLY A 77 25.31 14.97 2.87
C GLY A 77 26.61 15.55 3.43
N ARG A 78 27.78 15.10 2.93
CA ARG A 78 29.08 15.70 3.28
C ARG A 78 29.21 17.14 2.80
N TYR A 79 28.73 17.44 1.60
CA TYR A 79 28.76 18.80 1.03
C TYR A 79 27.79 19.73 1.79
N ASP A 80 26.57 19.26 2.02
CA ASP A 80 25.49 20.04 2.63
C ASP A 80 25.80 20.37 4.10
N GLY A 81 26.23 19.36 4.87
CA GLY A 81 26.68 19.52 6.25
C GLY A 81 28.05 20.20 6.40
N TYR A 82 28.74 20.56 5.31
CA TYR A 82 30.04 21.21 5.41
C TYR A 82 29.90 22.67 5.89
N ALA A 83 30.30 22.91 7.14
CA ALA A 83 30.35 24.23 7.73
C ALA A 83 31.52 25.05 7.16
N ILE A 84 31.21 26.22 6.62
CA ILE A 84 32.18 27.18 6.09
C ILE A 84 32.81 28.02 7.23
N SER A 85 32.27 27.95 8.45
CA SER A 85 32.72 28.79 9.57
C SER A 85 34.22 28.61 9.84
N ALA A 86 34.88 29.73 10.15
CA ALA A 86 36.31 29.78 10.41
C ALA A 86 36.65 28.95 11.66
N LYS A 87 37.43 27.88 11.47
CA LYS A 87 38.08 27.16 12.57
C LYS A 87 39.50 26.84 12.13
N VAL A 88 40.49 27.36 12.87
CA VAL A 88 41.89 26.94 12.70
C VAL A 88 41.96 25.49 13.16
N ILE A 89 42.19 24.58 12.22
CA ILE A 89 42.48 23.17 12.51
C ILE A 89 43.93 23.00 12.13
N SER A 90 44.79 22.98 13.17
CA SER A 90 46.25 22.93 13.07
C SER A 90 46.89 24.05 12.22
N ASN A 91 48.21 24.15 12.20
CA ASN A 91 48.98 25.23 11.56
C ASN A 91 48.92 25.21 10.02
N VAL A 92 47.82 24.74 9.42
CA VAL A 92 47.61 24.60 7.98
C VAL A 92 46.41 25.47 7.56
N LEU A 93 46.66 26.47 6.71
CA LEU A 93 45.61 27.27 6.07
C LEU A 93 44.87 26.40 5.04
N VAL A 94 43.68 25.94 5.41
CA VAL A 94 42.76 25.26 4.48
C VAL A 94 41.72 26.26 4.00
N ASP A 95 41.69 26.54 2.70
CA ASP A 95 40.58 27.26 2.08
C ASP A 95 39.32 26.38 2.11
N ARG A 96 38.49 26.61 3.14
CA ARG A 96 37.23 25.89 3.35
C ARG A 96 36.21 26.12 2.25
N GLN A 97 36.25 27.28 1.60
CA GLN A 97 35.34 27.60 0.50
C GLN A 97 35.71 26.80 -0.74
N ALA A 98 37.00 26.76 -1.08
CA ALA A 98 37.50 25.88 -2.14
C ALA A 98 37.20 24.40 -1.83
N LYS A 99 37.32 23.99 -0.56
CA LYS A 99 37.01 22.61 -0.17
C LYS A 99 35.53 22.27 -0.31
N LYS A 100 34.63 23.19 0.06
CA LYS A 100 33.18 23.02 -0.13
C LYS A 100 32.83 22.95 -1.61
N ALA A 101 33.46 23.77 -2.46
CA ALA A 101 33.29 23.71 -3.91
C ALA A 101 33.77 22.38 -4.53
N ASP A 102 34.91 21.85 -4.09
CA ASP A 102 35.39 20.51 -4.47
C ASP A 102 34.39 19.41 -4.09
N LEU A 103 33.85 19.46 -2.86
CA LEU A 103 32.80 18.54 -2.41
C LEU A 103 31.51 18.68 -3.24
N ALA A 104 31.11 19.91 -3.59
CA ALA A 104 29.95 20.16 -4.45
C ALA A 104 30.11 19.53 -5.84
N ASN A 105 31.29 19.68 -6.46
CA ASN A 105 31.60 19.10 -7.76
C ASN A 105 31.61 17.57 -7.70
N LYS A 106 32.18 16.99 -6.63
CA LYS A 106 32.16 15.54 -6.40
C LYS A 106 30.74 15.02 -6.22
N ALA A 107 29.90 15.72 -5.46
CA ALA A 107 28.49 15.36 -5.27
C ALA A 107 27.72 15.41 -6.61
N LYS A 108 27.87 16.51 -7.38
CA LYS A 108 27.26 16.65 -8.72
C LYS A 108 27.68 15.53 -9.67
N LEU A 109 28.96 15.18 -9.70
CA LEU A 109 29.47 14.10 -10.54
C LEU A 109 28.88 12.74 -10.13
N ALA A 110 28.79 12.47 -8.83
CA ALA A 110 28.19 11.22 -8.33
C ALA A 110 26.69 11.13 -8.66
N ILE A 111 25.96 12.24 -8.52
CA ILE A 111 24.54 12.34 -8.91
C ILE A 111 24.39 12.06 -10.41
N LYS A 112 25.21 12.70 -11.25
CA LYS A 112 25.21 12.48 -12.70
C LYS A 112 25.47 11.02 -13.05
N ASN A 113 26.49 10.40 -12.45
CA ASN A 113 26.82 9.00 -12.71
C ASN A 113 25.68 8.04 -12.34
N ALA A 114 25.00 8.29 -11.21
CA ALA A 114 23.82 7.51 -10.81
C ALA A 114 22.66 7.69 -11.80
N GLN A 115 22.39 8.93 -12.21
CA GLN A 115 21.36 9.27 -13.18
C GLN A 115 21.62 8.65 -14.55
N ASP A 116 22.83 8.81 -15.10
CA ASP A 116 23.22 8.28 -16.40
C ASP A 116 23.10 6.75 -16.43
N TYR A 117 23.57 6.08 -15.35
CA TYR A 117 23.42 4.64 -15.20
C TYR A 117 21.95 4.21 -15.23
N LEU A 118 21.09 4.93 -14.49
CA LEU A 118 19.67 4.59 -14.42
C LEU A 118 18.95 4.82 -15.75
N LEU A 119 19.20 5.95 -16.41
CA LEU A 119 18.63 6.25 -17.72
C LEU A 119 19.06 5.22 -18.77
N LEU A 120 20.34 4.81 -18.75
CA LEU A 120 20.84 3.75 -19.64
C LEU A 120 20.20 2.40 -19.32
N ALA A 121 20.00 2.06 -18.04
CA ALA A 121 19.32 0.84 -17.64
C ALA A 121 17.85 0.83 -18.07
N LEU A 122 17.14 1.94 -17.90
CA LEU A 122 15.74 2.10 -18.32
C LEU A 122 15.56 2.05 -19.84
N LYS A 123 16.48 2.65 -20.60
CA LYS A 123 16.50 2.54 -22.07
C LYS A 123 16.63 1.09 -22.53
N LYS A 124 17.41 0.26 -21.81
CA LYS A 124 17.57 -1.17 -22.12
C LYS A 124 16.38 -2.01 -21.67
N ARG A 125 15.77 -1.68 -20.52
CA ARG A 125 14.65 -2.41 -19.91
C ARG A 125 13.69 -1.44 -19.24
N ALA A 126 12.56 -1.18 -19.90
CA ALA A 126 11.52 -0.30 -19.37
C ALA A 126 10.89 -0.85 -18.07
N ASP A 127 10.85 -2.18 -17.90
CA ASP A 127 10.28 -2.86 -16.73
C ASP A 127 10.95 -2.49 -15.41
N LEU A 128 12.20 -1.99 -15.45
CA LEU A 128 12.92 -1.54 -14.27
C LEU A 128 12.25 -0.34 -13.59
N ALA A 129 11.45 0.44 -14.32
CA ALA A 129 10.72 1.58 -13.79
C ALA A 129 9.75 1.20 -12.66
N VAL A 130 9.27 -0.04 -12.63
CA VAL A 130 8.38 -0.55 -11.56
C VAL A 130 9.06 -0.50 -10.19
N TRP A 131 10.39 -0.59 -10.14
CA TRP A 131 11.18 -0.62 -8.90
C TRP A 131 11.58 0.75 -8.37
N LEU A 132 11.22 1.81 -9.06
CA LEU A 132 11.48 3.19 -8.68
C LEU A 132 10.27 3.81 -7.98
N ASP A 133 10.53 4.66 -6.98
CA ASP A 133 9.49 5.38 -6.24
C ASP A 133 8.77 6.44 -7.10
N ARG A 134 9.47 7.04 -8.06
CA ARG A 134 8.96 8.06 -8.98
C ARG A 134 9.24 7.71 -10.44
N LYS A 135 8.38 8.21 -11.33
CA LYS A 135 8.61 8.11 -12.78
C LYS A 135 9.68 9.14 -13.17
N ILE A 136 10.65 8.70 -13.95
CA ILE A 136 11.63 9.60 -14.55
C ILE A 136 11.11 10.05 -15.90
N LYS A 137 10.98 11.36 -16.11
CA LYS A 137 10.91 11.92 -17.46
C LYS A 137 12.32 12.28 -17.91
N SER A 138 12.72 11.75 -19.07
CA SER A 138 13.99 12.11 -19.70
C SER A 138 14.01 13.61 -19.98
N GLY A 139 14.78 14.37 -19.19
CA GLY A 139 14.94 15.83 -19.34
C GLY A 139 14.75 16.63 -18.04
N GLU A 140 14.06 16.09 -17.02
CA GLU A 140 13.72 16.84 -15.80
C GLU A 140 14.69 16.61 -14.62
N LEU A 141 15.59 15.62 -14.72
CA LEU A 141 16.58 15.36 -13.68
C LEU A 141 17.74 16.37 -13.81
N GLY A 142 17.62 17.51 -13.13
CA GLY A 142 18.75 18.38 -12.85
C GLY A 142 19.80 17.68 -11.97
N LEU A 143 20.99 18.27 -11.81
CA LEU A 143 22.06 17.75 -10.94
C LEU A 143 21.78 17.96 -9.44
N GLN A 144 20.52 17.88 -9.04
CA GLN A 144 20.06 17.97 -7.65
C GLN A 144 19.81 16.56 -7.13
N TYR A 145 20.23 16.32 -5.88
CA TYR A 145 20.10 15.00 -5.27
C TYR A 145 18.62 14.60 -5.11
N ASP A 146 17.77 15.54 -4.70
CA ASP A 146 16.35 15.30 -4.40
C ASP A 146 15.54 14.81 -5.59
N LEU A 147 16.04 15.02 -6.82
CA LEU A 147 15.40 14.58 -8.05
C LEU A 147 15.69 13.10 -8.35
N LEU A 148 16.75 12.51 -7.77
CA LEU A 148 17.07 11.11 -8.01
C LEU A 148 15.97 10.19 -7.44
N PRO A 149 15.49 9.23 -8.24
CA PRO A 149 14.49 8.28 -7.77
C PRO A 149 15.13 7.28 -6.80
N PHE A 150 14.43 7.01 -5.70
CA PHE A 150 14.82 5.94 -4.80
C PHE A 150 14.30 4.60 -5.32
N LEU A 151 15.01 3.53 -4.97
CA LEU A 151 14.46 2.19 -5.12
C LEU A 151 13.40 1.96 -4.05
N ILE A 152 12.25 1.39 -4.43
CA ILE A 152 11.16 1.06 -3.49
C ILE A 152 11.62 0.10 -2.37
N THR A 153 12.66 -0.70 -2.63
CA THR A 153 13.29 -1.61 -1.64
C THR A 153 14.23 -0.92 -0.65
N SER A 154 14.59 0.35 -0.87
CA SER A 154 15.48 1.09 0.04
C SER A 154 14.82 1.32 1.40
N ARG A 155 15.58 1.63 2.44
CA ARG A 155 15.06 1.99 3.77
C ARG A 155 14.91 3.50 3.99
N SER A 156 15.13 4.31 2.96
CA SER A 156 15.02 5.78 3.08
C SER A 156 13.60 6.21 3.41
N GLU A 157 13.47 7.24 4.24
CA GLU A 157 12.19 7.89 4.54
C GLU A 157 11.77 8.83 3.39
N ASP A 158 12.73 9.37 2.64
CA ASP A 158 12.50 10.25 1.48
C ASP A 158 11.91 9.55 0.24
N LYS A 159 11.60 8.24 0.34
CA LYS A 159 10.93 7.51 -0.73
C LYS A 159 9.46 7.94 -0.79
N LEU A 160 8.98 8.23 -1.99
CA LEU A 160 7.57 8.60 -2.17
C LEU A 160 6.61 7.41 -2.10
N ILE A 161 7.08 6.21 -2.43
CA ILE A 161 6.25 5.00 -2.51
C ILE A 161 7.02 3.82 -1.93
N ASP A 162 6.36 3.04 -1.07
CA ASP A 162 6.94 1.82 -0.52
C ASP A 162 6.65 0.58 -1.37
N ILE A 163 7.41 -0.48 -1.15
CA ILE A 163 7.22 -1.76 -1.86
C ILE A 163 5.81 -2.33 -1.67
N LYS A 164 5.23 -2.12 -0.48
CA LYS A 164 3.88 -2.58 -0.17
C LYS A 164 2.84 -1.90 -1.04
N GLU A 165 2.93 -0.57 -1.18
CA GLU A 165 2.01 0.21 -1.98
C GLU A 165 2.19 -0.09 -3.48
N ARG A 166 3.44 -0.15 -3.95
CA ARG A 166 3.74 -0.38 -5.37
C ARG A 166 3.23 -1.72 -5.88
N PHE A 167 3.36 -2.78 -5.08
CA PHE A 167 2.91 -4.13 -5.46
C PHE A 167 1.58 -4.52 -4.80
N ASN A 168 0.90 -3.59 -4.15
CA ASN A 168 -0.35 -3.82 -3.42
C ASN A 168 -0.28 -5.06 -2.50
N TRP A 169 0.81 -5.16 -1.73
CA TRP A 169 1.03 -6.29 -0.83
C TRP A 169 0.04 -6.24 0.32
N LYS A 170 -0.76 -7.29 0.41
CA LYS A 170 -1.74 -7.48 1.48
C LYS A 170 -1.26 -8.53 2.46
N THR A 171 -1.33 -8.22 3.75
CA THR A 171 -1.14 -9.17 4.83
C THR A 171 -2.20 -10.28 4.80
N ILE A 172 -1.91 -11.41 5.45
CA ILE A 172 -2.91 -12.49 5.57
C ILE A 172 -4.18 -12.00 6.29
N LYS A 173 -4.04 -11.06 7.22
CA LYS A 173 -5.15 -10.41 7.93
C LYS A 173 -6.04 -9.64 6.96
N GLU A 174 -5.47 -8.81 6.09
CA GLU A 174 -6.23 -8.06 5.08
C GLU A 174 -6.92 -8.99 4.07
N VAL A 175 -6.22 -10.03 3.59
CA VAL A 175 -6.83 -11.03 2.70
C VAL A 175 -8.02 -11.72 3.36
N ARG A 176 -7.89 -12.09 4.64
CA ARG A 176 -9.00 -12.68 5.42
C ARG A 176 -10.15 -11.69 5.59
N LEU A 177 -9.86 -10.42 5.91
CA LEU A 177 -10.88 -9.38 6.06
C LEU A 177 -11.67 -9.15 4.78
N GLU A 178 -11.01 -9.13 3.62
CA GLU A 178 -11.68 -8.97 2.33
C GLU A 178 -12.68 -10.09 2.06
N VAL A 179 -12.27 -11.34 2.29
CA VAL A 179 -13.15 -12.49 2.10
C VAL A 179 -14.26 -12.56 3.16
N LEU A 180 -13.98 -12.22 4.42
CA LEU A 180 -15.00 -12.15 5.47
C LEU A 180 -16.05 -11.07 5.18
N LYS A 181 -15.63 -9.89 4.70
CA LYS A 181 -16.56 -8.83 4.26
C LYS A 181 -17.40 -9.29 3.08
N LYS A 182 -16.81 -9.98 2.10
CA LYS A 182 -17.54 -10.59 0.99
C LYS A 182 -18.54 -11.64 1.48
N ALA A 183 -18.17 -12.47 2.45
CA ALA A 183 -19.05 -13.45 3.07
C ALA A 183 -20.23 -12.77 3.77
N LEU A 184 -20.00 -11.65 4.48
CA LEU A 184 -21.06 -10.89 5.13
C LEU A 184 -22.12 -10.41 4.13
N VAL A 185 -21.68 -9.86 2.98
CA VAL A 185 -22.57 -9.42 1.89
C VAL A 185 -23.35 -10.59 1.28
N LEU A 186 -22.73 -11.76 1.13
CA LEU A 186 -23.42 -12.95 0.64
C LEU A 186 -24.47 -13.46 1.64
N VAL A 187 -24.16 -13.41 2.94
CA VAL A 187 -25.12 -13.77 3.99
C VAL A 187 -26.29 -12.80 4.04
N ASP A 188 -26.09 -11.52 3.75
CA ASP A 188 -27.21 -10.56 3.62
C ASP A 188 -28.20 -10.98 2.54
N LYS A 189 -27.70 -11.47 1.40
CA LYS A 189 -28.55 -12.03 0.34
C LYS A 189 -29.22 -13.34 0.78
N GLU A 190 -28.47 -14.24 1.43
CA GLU A 190 -29.04 -15.48 1.98
C GLU A 190 -30.18 -15.20 2.98
N ILE A 191 -30.08 -14.11 3.76
CA ILE A 191 -31.14 -13.67 4.67
C ILE A 191 -32.38 -13.25 3.86
N ASP A 192 -32.22 -12.39 2.85
CA ASP A 192 -33.32 -11.90 2.03
C ASP A 192 -34.05 -13.07 1.34
N ASP A 193 -33.30 -13.97 0.70
CA ASP A 193 -33.83 -15.18 0.05
C ASP A 193 -34.57 -16.09 1.05
N TRP A 194 -34.06 -16.21 2.28
CA TRP A 194 -34.69 -17.00 3.33
C TRP A 194 -36.02 -16.40 3.79
N TYR A 195 -36.12 -15.07 3.92
CA TYR A 195 -37.37 -14.40 4.26
C TYR A 195 -38.42 -14.55 3.15
N GLU A 196 -38.02 -14.38 1.89
CA GLU A 196 -38.89 -14.58 0.72
C GLU A 196 -39.43 -16.02 0.64
N ALA A 197 -38.56 -17.02 0.80
CA ALA A 197 -38.93 -18.43 0.71
C ALA A 197 -39.85 -18.89 1.85
N ASN A 198 -39.77 -18.27 3.03
CA ASN A 198 -40.59 -18.62 4.19
C ASN A 198 -41.85 -17.74 4.34
N GLY A 199 -42.12 -16.83 3.38
CA GLY A 199 -43.34 -16.00 3.38
C GLY A 199 -43.39 -14.96 4.49
N TYR A 200 -42.27 -14.65 5.14
CA TYR A 200 -42.18 -13.63 6.17
C TYR A 200 -41.75 -12.31 5.54
N ALA A 201 -42.59 -11.27 5.63
CA ALA A 201 -42.14 -9.91 5.35
C ALA A 201 -41.10 -9.52 6.42
N LYS A 202 -39.87 -9.23 5.99
CA LYS A 202 -38.79 -8.75 6.86
C LYS A 202 -39.34 -7.61 7.72
N GLN A 203 -39.31 -7.74 9.05
CA GLN A 203 -39.65 -6.62 9.91
C GLN A 203 -38.62 -5.52 9.64
N LEU A 204 -39.06 -4.43 9.01
CA LEU A 204 -38.19 -3.30 8.73
C LEU A 204 -37.63 -2.76 10.06
N THR A 205 -36.36 -2.42 10.08
CA THR A 205 -35.79 -1.73 11.25
C THR A 205 -36.53 -0.40 11.45
N GLU A 206 -36.55 0.12 12.68
CA GLU A 206 -37.25 1.38 12.99
C GLU A 206 -36.82 2.52 12.04
N GLU A 207 -35.53 2.60 11.72
CA GLU A 207 -34.98 3.54 10.74
C GLU A 207 -35.53 3.34 9.33
N GLN A 208 -35.62 2.09 8.86
CA GLN A 208 -36.19 1.77 7.55
C GLN A 208 -37.69 2.06 7.51
N THR A 209 -38.43 1.82 8.60
CA THR A 209 -39.86 2.18 8.69
C THR A 209 -40.07 3.69 8.68
N ALA A 210 -39.20 4.46 9.35
CA ALA A 210 -39.24 5.91 9.35
C ALA A 210 -38.96 6.47 7.95
N LEU A 211 -37.97 5.92 7.24
CA LEU A 211 -37.64 6.29 5.87
C LEU A 211 -38.76 5.93 4.88
N LEU A 212 -39.43 4.79 5.07
CA LEU A 212 -40.56 4.39 4.23
C LEU A 212 -41.78 5.27 4.48
N LYS A 213 -42.05 5.62 5.75
CA LYS A 213 -43.09 6.59 6.11
C LYS A 213 -42.82 7.98 5.51
N SER A 214 -41.58 8.46 5.55
CA SER A 214 -41.23 9.76 4.94
C SER A 214 -41.40 9.75 3.42
N LYS A 215 -40.89 8.71 2.73
CA LYS A 215 -41.08 8.54 1.28
C LYS A 215 -42.54 8.37 0.89
N LEU A 216 -43.35 7.64 1.66
CA LEU A 216 -44.80 7.52 1.44
C LEU A 216 -45.51 8.87 1.60
N ALA A 217 -45.10 9.69 2.57
CA ALA A 217 -45.65 11.03 2.77
C ALA A 217 -45.31 11.96 1.59
N GLU A 218 -44.08 11.90 1.06
CA GLU A 218 -43.68 12.64 -0.13
C GLU A 218 -44.45 12.21 -1.38
N LEU A 219 -44.63 10.90 -1.59
CA LEU A 219 -45.41 10.36 -2.71
C LEU A 219 -46.89 10.75 -2.62
N ARG A 220 -47.48 10.76 -1.41
CA ARG A 220 -48.86 11.24 -1.19
C ARG A 220 -49.00 12.73 -1.50
N LYS A 221 -48.01 13.56 -1.14
CA LYS A 221 -47.99 14.98 -1.51
C LYS A 221 -47.89 15.19 -3.03
N LYS A 222 -47.10 14.36 -3.72
CA LYS A 222 -46.97 14.40 -5.20
C LYS A 222 -48.22 13.94 -5.96
N LYS A 223 -49.07 13.10 -5.35
CA LYS A 223 -50.31 12.59 -5.96
C LYS A 223 -51.52 13.50 -5.76
N SER A 224 -51.37 14.58 -5.00
CA SER A 224 -52.43 15.55 -4.68
C SER A 224 -52.46 16.76 -5.64
N TRP A 225 -51.86 16.63 -6.82
CA TRP A 225 -51.89 17.59 -7.93
C TRP A 225 -52.39 16.88 -9.18
#